data_AF-A0A933JPK9-F1
#
_entry.id   AF-A0A933JPK9-F1
#
_cell.length_a   1.000
_cell.length_b   1.000
_cell.length_c   1.000
_cell.angle_alpha   90.00
_cell.angle_beta   90.00
_cell.angle_gamma   90.00
#
_symmetry.space_group_name_H-M   'P 1'
#
loop_
_entity.id
_entity.type
_entity.pdbx_description
1 polymer ?
#
loop_
_entity_poly.entity_id
_entity_poly.type
_entity_poly.pdbx_seq_one_letter_code
_entity_poly.pdbx_strand_id
1 'polypeptide(L)'
;MRPTLLIPMLLACSTENGSTDSGPHDSGAFDSGDAGGDMGSDSRVDGGFRDATADAGLDAGLDAGLDAGSSDAGAASIFGFTLRQPITRELPCAGMFCPGPTISAEDVDYVCDLRWSNTSLYVYVQSHGTSWLDFMGFNYEVDGAWVSDGVDVSPTTATYAWGGNHHNDSLTVDVPGFQVRYDHSSFGFGFRQCQPMDCLVVFEEGTLTELADGCGRDRSVPAICKRVQADGTIEAFDDTFMRCLGDE
;
A
#
# COMPACT_ATOMS: atom_id res chain seq x y z
N MET A 1 -0.76 -0.86 -51.20
CA MET A 1 -1.55 -1.04 -49.95
C MET A 1 -1.83 -2.53 -49.81
N ARG A 2 -1.18 -3.19 -48.84
CA ARG A 2 -1.37 -4.62 -48.54
C ARG A 2 -2.22 -4.71 -47.27
N PRO A 3 -3.25 -5.57 -47.20
CA PRO A 3 -4.00 -5.76 -45.98
C PRO A 3 -3.23 -6.69 -45.04
N THR A 4 -3.05 -6.24 -43.80
CA THR A 4 -2.54 -7.06 -42.71
C THR A 4 -3.68 -7.96 -42.21
N LEU A 5 -3.44 -9.27 -42.26
CA LEU A 5 -4.37 -10.31 -41.81
C LEU A 5 -4.27 -10.43 -40.28
N LEU A 6 -5.33 -10.07 -39.57
CA LEU A 6 -5.47 -10.27 -38.13
C LEU A 6 -5.95 -11.71 -37.87
N ILE A 7 -5.16 -12.46 -37.10
CA ILE A 7 -5.48 -13.80 -36.61
C ILE A 7 -6.27 -13.62 -35.29
N PRO A 8 -7.50 -14.14 -35.16
CA PRO A 8 -8.18 -14.17 -33.87
C PRO A 8 -7.65 -15.33 -33.03
N MET A 9 -7.08 -15.00 -31.86
CA MET A 9 -6.89 -15.98 -30.79
C MET A 9 -8.25 -16.25 -30.14
N LEU A 10 -8.85 -17.40 -30.47
CA LEU A 10 -9.93 -18.00 -29.69
C LEU A 10 -9.32 -18.62 -28.43
N LEU A 11 -9.47 -17.95 -27.29
CA LEU A 11 -9.24 -18.54 -25.99
C LEU A 11 -10.57 -19.14 -25.51
N ALA A 12 -10.64 -20.48 -25.53
CA ALA A 12 -11.78 -21.23 -25.05
C ALA A 12 -11.75 -21.28 -23.51
N CYS A 13 -12.70 -20.61 -22.84
CA CYS A 13 -13.04 -20.92 -21.46
C CYS A 13 -13.99 -22.12 -21.47
N SER A 14 -13.51 -23.26 -20.97
CA SER A 14 -14.33 -24.45 -20.77
C SER A 14 -15.30 -24.20 -19.62
N THR A 15 -16.59 -24.18 -19.92
CA THR A 15 -17.67 -24.37 -18.95
C THR A 15 -17.74 -25.83 -18.57
N GLU A 16 -17.45 -26.18 -17.32
CA GLU A 16 -17.88 -27.45 -16.75
C GLU A 16 -18.78 -27.22 -15.54
N ASN A 17 -19.95 -27.84 -15.65
CA ASN A 17 -21.04 -27.90 -14.70
C ASN A 17 -20.65 -28.67 -13.43
N GLY A 18 -21.17 -28.19 -12.30
CA GLY A 18 -21.85 -28.96 -11.26
C GLY A 18 -21.31 -30.33 -10.83
N SER A 19 -20.94 -30.43 -9.55
CA SER A 19 -21.25 -31.62 -8.76
C SER A 19 -21.40 -31.26 -7.28
N THR A 20 -22.61 -31.45 -6.77
CA THR A 20 -22.93 -31.55 -5.35
C THR A 20 -22.39 -32.88 -4.83
N ASP A 21 -21.46 -32.85 -3.87
CA ASP A 21 -21.16 -34.02 -3.05
C ASP A 21 -21.34 -33.68 -1.56
N SER A 22 -22.40 -34.28 -1.01
CA SER A 22 -22.72 -34.29 0.41
C SER A 22 -22.16 -35.59 0.98
N GLY A 23 -20.99 -35.51 1.63
CA GLY A 23 -20.36 -36.65 2.30
C GLY A 23 -20.00 -36.32 3.76
N PRO A 24 -20.46 -37.09 4.76
CA PRO A 24 -20.14 -36.89 6.16
C PRO A 24 -18.94 -37.76 6.57
N HIS A 25 -17.84 -37.13 6.99
CA HIS A 25 -16.66 -37.79 7.56
C HIS A 25 -15.93 -36.76 8.43
N ASP A 26 -15.31 -37.05 9.56
CA ASP A 26 -15.23 -38.21 10.44
C ASP A 26 -14.59 -37.63 11.72
N SER A 27 -15.14 -37.94 12.88
CA SER A 27 -14.65 -37.47 14.18
C SER A 27 -13.41 -38.30 14.57
N GLY A 28 -12.25 -37.89 14.06
CA GLY A 28 -10.95 -38.45 14.42
C GLY A 28 -10.41 -37.86 15.72
N ALA A 29 -10.20 -38.74 16.70
CA ALA A 29 -9.64 -38.47 18.01
C ALA A 29 -8.25 -37.82 17.97
N PHE A 30 -8.04 -36.79 18.80
CA PHE A 30 -6.72 -36.29 19.12
C PHE A 30 -6.11 -37.18 20.21
N ASP A 31 -5.24 -38.06 19.76
CA ASP A 31 -4.34 -38.86 20.58
C ASP A 31 -3.39 -37.94 21.37
N SER A 32 -3.14 -38.35 22.60
CA SER A 32 -2.42 -37.62 23.62
C SER A 32 -1.22 -38.44 24.05
N GLY A 33 -0.03 -37.93 23.79
CA GLY A 33 1.24 -38.49 24.24
C GLY A 33 2.37 -37.97 23.36
N ASP A 34 3.61 -37.86 23.79
CA ASP A 34 4.27 -37.95 25.09
C ASP A 34 5.73 -37.56 24.79
N ALA A 35 6.47 -37.18 25.83
CA ALA A 35 7.90 -37.33 25.98
C ALA A 35 8.86 -36.50 25.09
N GLY A 36 9.45 -35.49 25.74
CA GLY A 36 10.86 -35.61 26.15
C GLY A 36 11.93 -35.12 25.17
N GLY A 37 12.67 -34.10 25.58
CA GLY A 37 13.87 -33.64 24.86
C GLY A 37 14.55 -32.44 25.52
N ASP A 38 15.04 -32.65 26.75
CA ASP A 38 16.12 -31.87 27.37
C ASP A 38 17.40 -31.97 26.53
N MET A 39 18.20 -30.89 26.44
CA MET A 39 19.67 -30.86 26.61
C MET A 39 20.34 -29.62 25.99
N GLY A 40 20.97 -28.82 26.86
CA GLY A 40 22.23 -28.09 26.61
C GLY A 40 22.13 -26.75 25.86
N SER A 41 22.99 -25.77 26.09
CA SER A 41 24.07 -25.59 27.05
C SER A 41 24.51 -24.12 26.97
N ASP A 42 24.54 -23.49 28.13
CA ASP A 42 25.49 -22.50 28.60
C ASP A 42 26.63 -22.08 27.63
N SER A 43 26.65 -20.79 27.28
CA SER A 43 27.90 -20.08 27.01
C SER A 43 27.89 -18.71 27.67
N ARG A 44 28.52 -18.70 28.85
CA ARG A 44 29.03 -17.50 29.51
C ARG A 44 30.19 -16.97 28.66
N VAL A 45 30.09 -15.73 28.21
CA VAL A 45 31.27 -14.95 27.84
C VAL A 45 31.44 -13.88 28.90
N ASP A 46 32.14 -14.28 29.98
CA ASP A 46 32.83 -13.38 30.88
C ASP A 46 34.05 -12.83 30.13
N GLY A 47 34.01 -11.53 29.83
CA GLY A 47 35.08 -10.79 29.18
C GLY A 47 35.27 -9.44 29.86
N GLY A 48 35.60 -9.46 31.15
CA GLY A 48 36.07 -8.26 31.83
C GLY A 48 37.42 -7.83 31.29
N PHE A 49 37.54 -6.58 30.85
CA PHE A 49 38.78 -5.84 31.04
C PHE A 49 38.51 -4.34 31.23
N ARG A 50 39.27 -3.83 32.20
CA ARG A 50 39.29 -2.49 32.77
C ARG A 50 39.76 -1.47 31.74
N ASP A 51 39.29 -0.23 31.81
CA ASP A 51 40.15 0.84 32.35
C ASP A 51 39.33 2.11 32.64
N ALA A 52 39.58 2.67 33.80
CA ALA A 52 39.09 3.96 34.23
C ALA A 52 40.21 4.96 34.00
N THR A 53 40.07 5.82 33.00
CA THR A 53 40.76 7.12 33.00
C THR A 53 39.78 8.20 32.61
N ALA A 54 39.65 9.15 33.53
CA ALA A 54 39.02 10.42 33.31
C ALA A 54 39.77 11.15 32.20
N ASP A 55 39.03 11.70 31.25
CA ASP A 55 39.44 12.95 30.62
C ASP A 55 38.27 13.93 30.60
N ALA A 56 38.42 14.95 31.42
CA ALA A 56 37.58 16.13 31.44
C ALA A 56 38.21 17.12 30.47
N GLY A 57 37.60 17.30 29.31
CA GLY A 57 38.13 18.25 28.34
C GLY A 57 37.26 18.38 27.11
N LEU A 58 36.53 19.50 27.04
CA LEU A 58 36.44 20.35 25.85
C LEU A 58 36.23 19.63 24.49
N ASP A 59 34.99 19.61 24.02
CA ASP A 59 34.74 20.21 22.70
C ASP A 59 33.30 20.70 22.57
N ALA A 60 33.17 22.02 22.70
CA ALA A 60 32.00 22.76 22.28
C ALA A 60 32.25 23.18 20.83
N GLY A 61 31.61 22.50 19.89
CA GLY A 61 31.52 22.93 18.49
C GLY A 61 32.08 21.92 17.48
N LEU A 62 31.40 21.86 16.33
CA LEU A 62 31.72 21.14 15.08
C LEU A 62 31.11 19.74 14.89
N ASP A 63 29.83 19.74 14.47
CA ASP A 63 29.35 19.17 13.17
C ASP A 63 27.82 19.38 13.16
N ALA A 64 27.21 20.36 12.48
CA ALA A 64 27.43 20.89 11.14
C ALA A 64 27.52 19.81 10.05
N GLY A 65 26.44 19.03 9.92
CA GLY A 65 26.07 18.43 8.65
C GLY A 65 26.22 16.92 8.60
N LEU A 66 25.11 16.21 8.83
CA LEU A 66 24.93 14.88 8.27
C LEU A 66 23.55 14.81 7.62
N ASP A 67 23.61 14.70 6.29
CA ASP A 67 22.62 14.20 5.34
C ASP A 67 21.41 15.06 4.94
N ALA A 68 21.64 16.36 4.74
CA ALA A 68 20.87 17.12 3.75
C ALA A 68 21.61 17.10 2.40
N GLY A 69 21.62 15.97 1.69
CA GLY A 69 22.43 15.89 0.49
C GLY A 69 22.49 14.56 -0.27
N SER A 70 21.34 13.96 -0.58
CA SER A 70 21.20 13.47 -1.95
C SER A 70 19.98 14.11 -2.57
N SER A 71 20.12 15.39 -2.91
CA SER A 71 19.38 15.95 -4.03
C SER A 71 19.99 15.39 -5.31
N ASP A 72 19.95 14.07 -5.48
CA ASP A 72 19.75 13.55 -6.82
C ASP A 72 18.45 14.20 -7.23
N ALA A 73 18.57 15.27 -8.02
CA ALA A 73 17.46 15.83 -8.76
C ALA A 73 17.01 14.71 -9.69
N GLY A 74 16.23 13.79 -9.13
CA GLY A 74 15.69 12.63 -9.79
C GLY A 74 15.09 13.18 -11.06
N ALA A 75 15.59 12.70 -12.19
CA ALA A 75 15.10 13.13 -13.49
C ALA A 75 13.58 13.19 -13.39
N ALA A 76 13.01 14.37 -13.71
CA ALA A 76 11.58 14.60 -13.57
C ALA A 76 10.87 13.36 -14.13
N SER A 77 10.12 12.68 -13.26
CA SER A 77 9.48 11.43 -13.64
C SER A 77 8.61 11.70 -14.86
N ILE A 78 8.25 10.65 -15.61
CA ILE A 78 7.35 10.78 -16.77
C ILE A 78 5.99 11.42 -16.41
N PHE A 79 5.70 11.57 -15.11
CA PHE A 79 4.51 12.16 -14.57
C PHE A 79 4.66 13.64 -14.20
N GLY A 80 5.84 14.23 -14.31
CA GLY A 80 6.09 15.65 -14.00
C GLY A 80 6.34 15.98 -12.51
N PHE A 81 6.19 15.02 -11.59
CA PHE A 81 6.54 15.21 -10.17
C PHE A 81 7.86 14.51 -9.78
N THR A 82 8.45 14.96 -8.67
CA THR A 82 9.53 14.25 -7.97
C THR A 82 8.90 13.32 -6.93
N LEU A 83 9.24 12.04 -6.98
CA LEU A 83 8.77 11.07 -5.99
C LEU A 83 9.62 11.17 -4.73
N ARG A 84 8.96 11.23 -3.58
CA ARG A 84 9.60 11.02 -2.28
C ARG A 84 9.96 9.56 -2.14
N GLN A 85 11.13 9.29 -1.58
CA GLN A 85 11.47 7.97 -1.07
C GLN A 85 10.75 7.79 0.28
N PRO A 86 9.79 6.86 0.41
CA PRO A 86 9.12 6.59 1.68
C PRO A 86 10.13 6.16 2.74
N ILE A 87 9.93 6.63 3.96
CA ILE A 87 10.75 6.27 5.12
C ILE A 87 9.94 5.46 6.13
N THR A 88 10.63 4.69 6.96
CA THR A 88 10.03 4.06 8.13
C THR A 88 10.08 5.00 9.34
N ARG A 89 8.98 5.07 10.09
CA ARG A 89 8.81 5.91 11.29
C ARG A 89 8.47 5.06 12.49
N GLU A 90 8.98 5.47 13.65
CA GLU A 90 8.54 4.94 14.94
C GLU A 90 7.35 5.77 15.44
N LEU A 91 6.19 5.13 15.54
CA LEU A 91 4.96 5.76 16.02
C LEU A 91 4.68 5.38 17.47
N PRO A 92 4.12 6.29 18.29
CA PRO A 92 3.56 5.92 19.58
C PRO A 92 2.52 4.81 19.38
N CYS A 93 2.66 3.76 20.17
CA CYS A 93 1.76 2.61 20.10
C CYS A 93 1.07 2.43 21.45
N ALA A 94 -0.25 2.39 21.41
CA ALA A 94 -1.10 2.20 22.57
C ALA A 94 -2.20 1.19 22.21
N GLY A 95 -2.65 0.41 23.18
CA GLY A 95 -3.69 -0.60 22.97
C GLY A 95 -3.27 -1.98 23.46
N MET A 96 -4.22 -2.93 23.39
CA MET A 96 -4.03 -4.28 23.92
C MET A 96 -3.09 -5.10 23.04
N PHE A 97 -3.05 -4.83 21.74
CA PHE A 97 -2.26 -5.57 20.75
C PHE A 97 -0.97 -4.85 20.35
N CYS A 98 -0.57 -3.87 21.14
CA CYS A 98 0.65 -3.14 20.91
C CYS A 98 1.88 -3.95 21.41
N PRO A 99 2.90 -4.20 20.57
CA PRO A 99 4.04 -5.04 20.95
C PRO A 99 5.05 -4.34 21.88
N GLY A 100 4.95 -3.02 22.05
CA GLY A 100 5.92 -2.21 22.80
C GLY A 100 5.44 -0.78 23.00
N PRO A 101 6.30 0.15 23.42
CA PRO A 101 5.91 1.57 23.55
C PRO A 101 5.76 2.27 22.18
N THR A 102 6.39 1.72 21.14
CA THR A 102 6.32 2.20 19.76
C THR A 102 6.06 1.04 18.80
N ILE A 103 5.66 1.40 17.59
CA ILE A 103 5.51 0.49 16.46
C ILE A 103 6.02 1.17 15.20
N SER A 104 6.67 0.39 14.34
CA SER A 104 7.17 0.85 13.05
C SER A 104 6.02 0.95 12.04
N ALA A 105 5.93 2.09 11.36
CA ALA A 105 5.04 2.32 10.23
C ALA A 105 5.82 2.94 9.07
N GLU A 106 5.55 2.51 7.84
CA GLU A 106 6.14 3.11 6.65
C GLU A 106 5.32 4.31 6.19
N ASP A 107 5.96 5.31 5.59
CA ASP A 107 5.25 6.27 4.75
C ASP A 107 4.57 5.52 3.59
N VAL A 108 3.40 6.01 3.19
CA VAL A 108 2.60 5.42 2.13
C VAL A 108 2.33 6.48 1.08
N ASP A 109 2.98 6.26 -0.06
CA ASP A 109 2.91 7.13 -1.22
C ASP A 109 2.26 6.37 -2.36
N TYR A 110 1.37 7.02 -3.08
CA TYR A 110 0.67 6.44 -4.22
C TYR A 110 0.82 7.31 -5.45
N VAL A 111 1.11 6.67 -6.58
CA VAL A 111 0.94 7.25 -7.90
C VAL A 111 -0.20 6.52 -8.60
N CYS A 112 -1.21 7.24 -9.04
CA CYS A 112 -2.34 6.66 -9.78
C CYS A 112 -2.49 7.27 -11.17
N ASP A 113 -2.94 6.45 -12.12
CA ASP A 113 -3.38 6.87 -13.45
C ASP A 113 -4.90 7.04 -13.43
N LEU A 114 -5.35 8.28 -13.62
CA LEU A 114 -6.76 8.67 -13.61
C LEU A 114 -7.25 8.83 -15.05
N ARG A 115 -8.15 7.95 -15.46
CA ARG A 115 -8.86 8.03 -16.75
C ARG A 115 -10.35 8.08 -16.50
N TRP A 116 -10.96 9.25 -16.71
CA TRP A 116 -12.40 9.42 -16.55
C TRP A 116 -12.94 10.45 -17.55
N SER A 117 -13.95 10.07 -18.32
CA SER A 117 -14.51 10.92 -19.37
C SER A 117 -13.42 11.40 -20.34
N ASN A 118 -13.26 12.71 -20.54
CA ASN A 118 -12.18 13.31 -21.34
C ASN A 118 -10.95 13.70 -20.51
N THR A 119 -10.91 13.33 -19.22
CA THR A 119 -9.83 13.65 -18.30
C THR A 119 -8.84 12.50 -18.22
N SER A 120 -7.56 12.86 -18.28
CA SER A 120 -6.43 11.95 -18.26
C SER A 120 -5.32 12.61 -17.44
N LEU A 121 -5.12 12.15 -16.21
CA LEU A 121 -4.17 12.73 -15.26
C LEU A 121 -3.37 11.64 -14.56
N TYR A 122 -2.18 11.99 -14.11
CA TYR A 122 -1.48 11.29 -13.05
C TYR A 122 -1.75 11.97 -11.72
N VAL A 123 -1.96 11.17 -10.68
CA VAL A 123 -2.19 11.60 -9.31
C VAL A 123 -1.02 11.14 -8.48
N TYR A 124 -0.44 12.01 -7.65
CA TYR A 124 0.57 11.63 -6.67
C TYR A 124 0.15 12.09 -5.29
N VAL A 125 0.16 11.18 -4.31
CA VAL A 125 -0.20 11.46 -2.92
C VAL A 125 0.89 10.94 -1.99
N GLN A 126 1.30 11.77 -1.06
CA GLN A 126 2.25 11.46 0.00
C GLN A 126 1.50 11.36 1.33
N SER A 127 1.69 10.26 2.06
CA SER A 127 1.10 10.09 3.39
C SER A 127 2.11 9.54 4.39
N HIS A 128 1.93 9.85 5.67
CA HIS A 128 2.73 9.27 6.74
C HIS A 128 1.84 8.76 7.87
N GLY A 129 2.29 7.70 8.54
CA GLY A 129 1.58 7.16 9.68
C GLY A 129 1.67 8.10 10.88
N THR A 130 0.57 8.30 11.60
CA THR A 130 0.51 9.21 12.76
C THR A 130 0.24 8.48 14.07
N SER A 131 -0.49 7.37 14.04
CA SER A 131 -0.74 6.55 15.22
C SER A 131 -1.14 5.12 14.87
N TRP A 132 -1.04 4.24 15.87
CA TRP A 132 -1.61 2.89 15.83
C TRP A 132 -2.86 2.82 16.69
N LEU A 133 -3.95 2.30 16.11
CA LEU A 133 -5.29 2.22 16.70
C LEU A 133 -5.75 0.77 16.91
N ASP A 134 -4.81 -0.14 17.21
CA ASP A 134 -5.13 -1.51 17.58
C ASP A 134 -5.88 -2.27 16.44
N PHE A 135 -7.13 -2.69 16.64
CA PHE A 135 -7.94 -3.33 15.61
C PHE A 135 -8.16 -2.48 14.35
N MET A 136 -8.08 -1.15 14.50
CA MET A 136 -8.25 -0.20 13.40
C MET A 136 -6.95 0.06 12.62
N GLY A 137 -5.85 -0.62 12.95
CA GLY A 137 -4.59 -0.49 12.22
C GLY A 137 -3.93 0.87 12.38
N PHE A 138 -3.28 1.35 11.32
CA PHE A 138 -2.60 2.64 11.32
C PHE A 138 -3.53 3.77 10.88
N ASN A 139 -3.38 4.92 11.54
CA ASN A 139 -3.84 6.20 10.99
C ASN A 139 -2.75 6.83 10.15
N TYR A 140 -3.16 7.52 9.09
CA TYR A 140 -2.28 8.28 8.23
C TYR A 140 -2.79 9.70 8.06
N GLU A 141 -1.86 10.63 7.84
CA GLU A 141 -2.13 11.98 7.36
C GLU A 141 -1.47 12.17 5.99
N VAL A 142 -2.14 12.93 5.12
CA VAL A 142 -1.63 13.29 3.80
C VAL A 142 -0.71 14.51 3.94
N ASP A 143 0.56 14.33 3.59
CA ASP A 143 1.59 15.38 3.55
C ASP A 143 1.36 16.34 2.37
N GLY A 144 0.91 15.80 1.24
CA GLY A 144 0.65 16.55 0.02
C GLY A 144 0.05 15.69 -1.08
N ALA A 145 -0.66 16.34 -2.00
CA ALA A 145 -1.23 15.71 -3.17
C ALA A 145 -1.10 16.61 -4.40
N TRP A 146 -0.86 15.99 -5.56
CA TRP A 146 -0.67 16.68 -6.83
C TRP A 146 -1.37 15.91 -7.95
N VAL A 147 -1.83 16.65 -8.95
CA VAL A 147 -2.28 16.12 -10.23
C VAL A 147 -1.40 16.63 -11.35
N SER A 148 -1.24 15.84 -12.41
CA SER A 148 -0.43 16.17 -13.57
C SER A 148 -1.08 15.67 -14.85
N ASP A 149 -1.09 16.50 -15.90
CA ASP A 149 -1.48 16.06 -17.24
C ASP A 149 -0.29 15.53 -18.08
N GLY A 150 0.87 15.37 -17.44
CA GLY A 150 2.14 15.00 -18.07
C GLY A 150 2.99 16.21 -18.50
N VAL A 151 2.44 17.43 -18.43
CA VAL A 151 3.16 18.68 -18.71
C VAL A 151 3.13 19.59 -17.48
N ASP A 152 1.93 19.89 -17.00
CA ASP A 152 1.69 20.81 -15.89
C ASP A 152 1.31 20.04 -14.62
N VAL A 153 1.94 20.41 -13.50
CA VAL A 153 1.64 19.85 -12.18
C VAL A 153 0.92 20.89 -11.34
N SER A 154 -0.21 20.50 -10.75
CA SER A 154 -1.00 21.35 -9.87
C SER A 154 -1.21 20.67 -8.51
N PRO A 155 -1.14 21.41 -7.39
CA PRO A 155 -1.49 20.86 -6.09
C PRO A 155 -2.99 20.56 -6.01
N THR A 156 -3.34 19.54 -5.23
CA THR A 156 -4.73 19.21 -4.90
C THR A 156 -4.86 18.75 -3.44
N THR A 157 -6.08 18.42 -3.03
CA THR A 157 -6.42 17.83 -1.73
C THR A 157 -6.68 16.34 -1.87
N ALA A 158 -6.26 15.57 -0.86
CA ALA A 158 -6.51 14.15 -0.78
C ALA A 158 -6.67 13.70 0.67
N THR A 159 -7.30 12.54 0.86
CA THR A 159 -7.34 11.82 2.14
C THR A 159 -6.98 10.36 1.90
N TYR A 160 -6.23 9.77 2.82
CA TYR A 160 -5.87 8.36 2.77
C TYR A 160 -6.36 7.64 4.03
N ALA A 161 -6.93 6.46 3.86
CA ALA A 161 -7.32 5.59 4.96
C ALA A 161 -6.76 4.18 4.74
N TRP A 162 -6.06 3.66 5.75
CA TRP A 162 -5.41 2.34 5.74
C TRP A 162 -6.39 1.14 5.69
N GLY A 163 -7.65 1.35 6.09
CA GLY A 163 -8.64 0.28 6.07
C GLY A 163 -8.44 -0.82 7.12
N GLY A 164 -7.91 -0.47 8.30
CA GLY A 164 -7.83 -1.41 9.42
C GLY A 164 -6.72 -2.45 9.31
N ASN A 165 -6.78 -3.47 10.18
CA ASN A 165 -5.84 -4.62 10.14
C ASN A 165 -5.98 -5.53 8.92
N HIS A 166 -6.92 -5.22 8.03
CA HIS A 166 -7.14 -5.93 6.79
C HIS A 166 -6.53 -5.22 5.58
N HIS A 167 -6.05 -3.98 5.77
CA HIS A 167 -5.48 -3.15 4.73
C HIS A 167 -6.44 -2.96 3.55
N ASN A 168 -7.67 -2.52 3.85
CA ASN A 168 -8.65 -2.16 2.83
C ASN A 168 -8.50 -0.68 2.52
N ASP A 169 -7.33 -0.36 2.00
CA ASP A 169 -6.90 0.99 1.74
C ASP A 169 -7.91 1.74 0.85
N SER A 170 -8.09 3.02 1.12
CA SER A 170 -8.83 3.93 0.23
C SER A 170 -8.12 5.26 0.13
N LEU A 171 -8.12 5.82 -1.08
CA LEU A 171 -7.52 7.11 -1.39
C LEU A 171 -8.53 7.99 -2.10
N THR A 172 -8.97 9.07 -1.45
CA THR A 172 -9.87 10.06 -2.04
C THR A 172 -9.08 11.28 -2.48
N VAL A 173 -9.33 11.76 -3.70
CA VAL A 173 -8.60 12.90 -4.30
C VAL A 173 -9.60 13.84 -4.95
N ASP A 174 -9.45 15.13 -4.67
CA ASP A 174 -10.22 16.17 -5.35
C ASP A 174 -9.58 16.50 -6.70
N VAL A 175 -10.39 16.58 -7.75
CA VAL A 175 -9.98 16.94 -9.10
C VAL A 175 -10.89 18.07 -9.57
N PRO A 176 -10.43 19.06 -10.36
CA PRO A 176 -11.32 20.12 -10.83
C PRO A 176 -12.56 19.56 -11.53
N GLY A 177 -13.75 19.78 -10.93
CA GLY A 177 -15.04 19.31 -11.43
C GLY A 177 -15.54 17.97 -10.90
N PHE A 178 -14.74 17.17 -10.19
CA PHE A 178 -15.18 15.89 -9.60
C PHE A 178 -14.24 15.39 -8.49
N GLN A 179 -14.74 14.53 -7.61
CA GLN A 179 -13.89 13.81 -6.65
C GLN A 179 -13.75 12.36 -7.10
N VAL A 180 -12.61 11.73 -6.85
CA VAL A 180 -12.42 10.30 -7.06
C VAL A 180 -12.01 9.60 -5.78
N ARG A 181 -12.40 8.34 -5.64
CA ARG A 181 -11.88 7.44 -4.62
C ARG A 181 -11.33 6.18 -5.28
N TYR A 182 -10.06 5.91 -5.02
CA TYR A 182 -9.44 4.63 -5.32
C TYR A 182 -9.72 3.69 -4.15
N ASP A 183 -10.23 2.50 -4.45
CA ASP A 183 -10.51 1.43 -3.50
C ASP A 183 -9.93 0.10 -4.04
N HIS A 184 -10.01 -0.96 -3.25
CA HIS A 184 -9.78 -2.33 -3.72
C HIS A 184 -11.06 -2.90 -4.33
N SER A 185 -10.96 -3.40 -5.56
CA SER A 185 -12.07 -4.06 -6.26
C SER A 185 -12.41 -5.45 -5.71
N SER A 186 -11.48 -6.05 -4.96
CA SER A 186 -11.47 -7.48 -4.67
C SER A 186 -10.95 -7.75 -3.27
N PHE A 187 -11.70 -8.56 -2.51
CA PHE A 187 -11.36 -8.89 -1.12
C PHE A 187 -11.25 -10.41 -0.94
N GLY A 188 -10.14 -10.83 -0.36
CA GLY A 188 -9.89 -12.22 -0.03
C GLY A 188 -10.58 -12.64 1.27
N PHE A 189 -10.29 -13.87 1.68
CA PHE A 189 -10.80 -14.42 2.94
C PHE A 189 -10.48 -13.49 4.13
N GLY A 190 -11.53 -13.16 4.90
CA GLY A 190 -11.41 -12.26 6.04
C GLY A 190 -11.38 -10.77 5.67
N PHE A 191 -11.91 -10.39 4.50
CA PHE A 191 -11.95 -9.01 4.01
C PHE A 191 -10.56 -8.37 3.86
N ARG A 192 -9.54 -9.15 3.51
CA ARG A 192 -8.19 -8.62 3.26
C ARG A 192 -8.04 -8.23 1.80
N GLN A 193 -7.33 -7.15 1.50
CA GLN A 193 -6.98 -6.86 0.10
C GLN A 193 -6.23 -8.04 -0.53
N CYS A 194 -6.59 -8.43 -1.75
CA CYS A 194 -5.76 -9.35 -2.53
C CYS A 194 -4.89 -8.64 -3.56
N GLN A 195 -5.36 -7.48 -4.00
CA GLN A 195 -4.75 -6.69 -5.07
C GLN A 195 -4.55 -5.25 -4.57
N PRO A 196 -3.60 -4.49 -5.14
CA PRO A 196 -3.50 -3.05 -4.92
C PRO A 196 -4.82 -2.33 -5.22
N MET A 197 -4.95 -1.06 -4.81
CA MET A 197 -6.11 -0.24 -5.19
C MET A 197 -6.25 -0.21 -6.72
N ASP A 198 -7.31 -0.82 -7.22
CA ASP A 198 -7.52 -1.16 -8.63
C ASP A 198 -8.97 -0.92 -9.09
N CYS A 199 -9.78 -0.25 -8.27
CA CYS A 199 -11.05 0.33 -8.71
C CYS A 199 -11.16 1.83 -8.40
N LEU A 200 -12.06 2.49 -9.13
CA LEU A 200 -12.29 3.92 -9.04
C LEU A 200 -13.78 4.20 -8.88
N VAL A 201 -14.15 4.95 -7.86
CA VAL A 201 -15.48 5.56 -7.72
C VAL A 201 -15.35 7.04 -8.00
N VAL A 202 -16.27 7.61 -8.78
CA VAL A 202 -16.28 9.02 -9.15
C VAL A 202 -17.50 9.70 -8.54
N PHE A 203 -17.29 10.85 -7.91
CA PHE A 203 -18.33 11.64 -7.25
C PHE A 203 -18.41 13.05 -7.84
N GLU A 204 -19.59 13.67 -7.74
CA GLU A 204 -19.77 15.10 -8.01
C GLU A 204 -18.98 15.92 -6.97
N GLU A 205 -18.29 16.96 -7.44
CA GLU A 205 -17.39 17.78 -6.63
C GLU A 205 -18.04 18.30 -5.34
N GLY A 206 -17.36 18.09 -4.21
CA GLY A 206 -17.83 18.54 -2.90
C GLY A 206 -19.07 17.80 -2.37
N THR A 207 -19.48 16.70 -3.00
CA THR A 207 -20.62 15.89 -2.56
C THR A 207 -20.24 14.42 -2.42
N LEU A 208 -21.17 13.61 -1.92
CA LEU A 208 -21.08 12.14 -1.94
C LEU A 208 -21.97 11.53 -3.03
N THR A 209 -22.43 12.35 -3.99
CA THR A 209 -23.25 11.87 -5.11
C THR A 209 -22.35 11.16 -6.11
N GLU A 210 -22.52 9.85 -6.22
CA GLU A 210 -21.78 9.02 -7.17
C GLU A 210 -22.20 9.31 -8.62
N LEU A 211 -21.22 9.56 -9.47
CA LEU A 211 -21.35 9.69 -10.93
C LEU A 211 -21.06 8.37 -11.64
N ALA A 212 -20.15 7.55 -11.09
CA ALA A 212 -19.84 6.22 -11.56
C ALA A 212 -19.17 5.36 -10.48
N ASP A 213 -19.53 4.08 -10.46
CA ASP A 213 -18.89 3.04 -9.65
C ASP A 213 -18.12 2.06 -10.54
N GLY A 214 -16.80 2.19 -10.50
CA GLY A 214 -15.85 1.27 -11.14
C GLY A 214 -15.47 0.08 -10.26
N CYS A 215 -15.96 -0.03 -9.02
CA CYS A 215 -15.64 -1.11 -8.08
C CYS A 215 -16.58 -2.32 -8.21
N GLY A 216 -17.55 -2.26 -9.12
CA GLY A 216 -18.36 -3.43 -9.48
C GLY A 216 -17.52 -4.57 -10.08
N ARG A 217 -18.12 -5.76 -10.14
CA ARG A 217 -17.51 -7.03 -10.60
C ARG A 217 -16.82 -6.96 -11.98
N ASP A 218 -17.28 -6.09 -12.87
CA ASP A 218 -16.73 -5.93 -14.23
C ASP A 218 -15.71 -4.79 -14.34
N ARG A 219 -15.44 -4.09 -13.23
CA ARG A 219 -14.56 -2.92 -13.13
C ARG A 219 -14.79 -1.93 -14.28
N SER A 220 -15.96 -1.30 -14.27
CA SER A 220 -16.45 -0.46 -15.37
C SER A 220 -15.57 0.77 -15.65
N VAL A 221 -14.75 1.17 -14.68
CA VAL A 221 -13.80 2.27 -14.78
C VAL A 221 -12.40 1.75 -14.45
N PRO A 222 -11.47 1.70 -15.42
CA PRO A 222 -10.10 1.27 -15.16
C PRO A 222 -9.43 2.18 -14.13
N ALA A 223 -8.74 1.57 -13.16
CA ALA A 223 -7.95 2.26 -12.17
C ALA A 223 -6.61 1.56 -12.04
N ILE A 224 -5.52 2.30 -12.21
CA ILE A 224 -4.18 1.80 -11.94
C ILE A 224 -3.63 2.70 -10.84
N CYS A 225 -3.48 2.19 -9.63
CA CYS A 225 -2.79 2.90 -8.57
C CYS A 225 -1.66 2.04 -8.00
N LYS A 226 -0.46 2.62 -7.98
CA LYS A 226 0.78 1.94 -7.59
C LYS A 226 1.38 2.63 -6.38
N ARG A 227 1.75 1.83 -5.38
CA ARG A 227 2.50 2.31 -4.22
C ARG A 227 3.94 2.63 -4.66
N VAL A 228 4.48 3.75 -4.17
CA VAL A 228 5.92 4.05 -4.29
C VAL A 228 6.67 3.13 -3.35
N GLN A 229 7.69 2.45 -3.87
CA GLN A 229 8.52 1.50 -3.13
C GLN A 229 9.47 2.23 -2.17
N ALA A 230 10.02 1.51 -1.20
CA ALA A 230 10.93 2.07 -0.19
C ALA A 230 12.23 2.68 -0.77
N ASP A 231 12.58 2.36 -2.01
CA ASP A 231 13.71 2.96 -2.75
C ASP A 231 13.30 4.17 -3.62
N GLY A 232 12.03 4.61 -3.54
CA GLY A 232 11.48 5.71 -4.31
C GLY A 232 11.05 5.34 -5.74
N THR A 233 11.19 4.07 -6.14
CA THR A 233 10.74 3.60 -7.44
C THR A 233 9.25 3.26 -7.45
N ILE A 234 8.71 3.05 -8.65
CA ILE A 234 7.33 2.60 -8.86
C ILE A 234 7.35 1.43 -9.84
N GLU A 235 6.40 0.52 -9.68
CA GLU A 235 6.16 -0.52 -10.68
C GLU A 235 5.68 0.09 -12.01
N ALA A 236 5.76 -0.71 -13.07
CA ALA A 236 5.12 -0.35 -14.33
C ALA A 236 3.61 -0.15 -14.15
N PHE A 237 3.06 0.82 -14.87
CA PHE A 237 1.62 1.13 -14.90
C PHE A 237 0.84 0.14 -15.78
N ASP A 238 1.05 -1.14 -15.52
CA ASP A 238 0.31 -2.21 -16.15
C ASP A 238 -0.94 -2.52 -15.33
N ASP A 239 -2.07 -2.64 -16.02
CA ASP A 239 -3.33 -3.06 -15.42
C ASP A 239 -3.31 -4.58 -15.21
N THR A 240 -3.04 -4.99 -13.97
CA THR A 240 -2.88 -6.40 -13.57
C THR A 240 -4.10 -6.96 -12.84
N PHE A 241 -5.27 -6.36 -13.02
CA PHE A 241 -6.47 -6.77 -12.30
C PHE A 241 -6.86 -8.22 -12.58
N MET A 242 -7.19 -8.92 -11.52
CA MET A 242 -7.79 -10.24 -11.51
C MET A 242 -8.65 -10.41 -10.25
N ARG A 243 -9.77 -11.12 -10.38
CA ARG A 243 -10.67 -11.39 -9.24
C ARG A 243 -9.98 -12.26 -8.19
N CYS A 244 -10.26 -11.99 -6.91
CA CYS A 244 -9.82 -12.87 -5.83
C CYS A 244 -10.55 -14.21 -5.87
N LEU A 245 -9.90 -15.24 -5.33
CA LEU A 245 -10.62 -16.42 -4.88
C LEU A 245 -11.58 -16.02 -3.75
N GLY A 246 -12.89 -16.09 -4.02
CA GLY A 246 -13.95 -15.73 -3.07
C GLY A 246 -14.79 -14.51 -3.44
N ASP A 247 -14.42 -13.75 -4.48
CA ASP A 247 -15.29 -12.73 -5.07
C ASP A 247 -16.34 -13.40 -5.98
N GLU A 248 -17.52 -13.69 -5.46
CA GLU A 248 -18.69 -14.15 -6.25
C GLU A 248 -19.69 -13.05 -6.58
#